data_AF-A0A962C702-F1
#
_entry.id   AF-A0A962C702-F1
#
_cell.length_a   1.000
_cell.length_b   1.000
_cell.length_c   1.000
_cell.angle_alpha   90.00
_cell.angle_beta   90.00
_cell.angle_gamma   90.00
#
_symmetry.space_group_name_H-M   'P 1'
#
loop_
_entity.id
_entity.type
_entity.pdbx_description
1 polymer ?
#
loop_
_entity_poly.entity_id
_entity_poly.type
_entity_poly.pdbx_seq_one_letter_code
_entity_poly.pdbx_strand_id
1 'polypeptide(L)'
;FKPFEAFQQLKNHALFKPLLEGGEILSAGARAIIEGGYQSLPKVEMPGAMLIGDSAGLVNVPKIKGTHQAMRSGMLAAEHIAETGKCAGWDAKLRASVVMKELRKVRNIRPGFNKGLWFGLANAGWETATAGLSPWTLKNHADHSALKKVSDYESPKRDWTERTLPPRDRLASVYFAATEHDEDQPVHLKVADTNVCITRCAEEYDNPCTRFCPAGVYEIVEDEAGKRLQINA
;
A
#
# COMPACT_ATOMS: atom_id res chain seq x y z
N PHE A 1 11.94 8.11 -1.38
CA PHE A 1 11.67 7.42 -0.10
C PHE A 1 11.98 5.93 -0.25
N LYS A 2 12.56 5.27 0.75
CA LYS A 2 12.91 3.83 0.73
C LYS A 2 12.14 3.12 1.86
N PRO A 3 10.98 2.48 1.60
CA PRO A 3 10.13 1.90 2.65
C PRO A 3 10.85 0.82 3.48
N PHE A 4 11.58 -0.07 2.82
CA PHE A 4 12.36 -1.11 3.51
C PHE A 4 13.33 -0.50 4.52
N GLU A 5 14.11 0.50 4.11
CA GLU A 5 15.09 1.15 4.98
C GLU A 5 14.42 1.87 6.14
N ALA A 6 13.27 2.54 5.91
CA ALA A 6 12.51 3.18 6.99
C ALA A 6 12.06 2.15 8.06
N PHE A 7 11.65 0.95 7.65
CA PHE A 7 11.34 -0.12 8.60
C PHE A 7 12.58 -0.65 9.33
N GLN A 8 13.71 -0.80 8.64
CA GLN A 8 14.96 -1.21 9.31
C GLN A 8 15.43 -0.16 10.34
N GLN A 9 15.28 1.13 10.04
CA GLN A 9 15.60 2.21 10.96
C GLN A 9 14.68 2.20 12.19
N LEU A 10 13.38 1.93 12.01
CA LEU A 10 12.45 1.74 13.14
C LEU A 10 12.93 0.65 14.11
N LYS A 11 13.37 -0.50 13.59
CA LYS A 11 13.89 -1.59 14.44
C LYS A 11 15.15 -1.19 15.22
N ASN A 12 15.99 -0.32 14.65
CA ASN A 12 17.23 0.13 15.30
C ASN A 12 17.00 1.34 16.22
N HIS A 13 15.78 1.86 16.33
CA HIS A 13 15.44 2.91 17.28
C HIS A 13 15.57 2.39 18.72
N ALA A 14 16.02 3.24 19.66
CA ALA A 14 16.34 2.87 21.04
C ALA A 14 15.20 2.18 21.81
N LEU A 15 13.94 2.47 21.46
CA LEU A 15 12.76 1.83 22.05
C LEU A 15 12.47 0.41 21.52
N PHE A 16 12.93 0.08 20.30
CA PHE A 16 12.63 -1.20 19.66
C PHE A 16 13.84 -2.13 19.67
N LYS A 17 15.05 -1.60 19.51
CA LYS A 17 16.27 -2.40 19.38
C LYS A 17 16.47 -3.39 20.53
N PRO A 18 16.35 -3.00 21.82
CA PRO A 18 16.51 -3.94 22.93
C PRO A 18 15.50 -5.10 22.95
N LEU A 19 14.34 -4.92 22.32
CA LEU A 19 13.30 -5.97 22.24
C LEU A 19 13.62 -7.02 21.17
N LEU A 20 14.53 -6.71 20.25
CA LEU A 20 14.87 -7.52 19.09
C LEU A 20 16.30 -8.09 19.17
N GLU A 21 17.14 -7.56 20.06
CA GLU A 21 18.51 -8.03 20.27
C GLU A 21 18.53 -9.50 20.72
N GLY A 22 19.40 -10.29 20.09
CA GLY A 22 19.47 -11.74 20.30
C GLY A 22 18.31 -12.54 19.67
N GLY A 23 17.32 -11.88 19.06
CA GLY A 23 16.23 -12.53 18.37
C GLY A 23 16.61 -13.09 17.00
N GLU A 24 15.81 -14.04 16.53
CA GLU A 24 15.94 -14.68 15.22
C GLU A 24 14.76 -14.31 14.30
N ILE A 25 15.03 -14.16 13.00
CA ILE A 25 13.99 -13.92 12.00
C ILE A 25 13.47 -15.27 11.53
N LEU A 26 12.19 -15.53 11.79
CA LEU A 26 11.52 -16.76 11.31
C LEU A 26 10.86 -16.55 9.94
N SER A 27 10.40 -15.34 9.65
CA SER A 27 9.70 -15.00 8.41
C SER A 27 9.76 -13.50 8.14
N ALA A 28 9.72 -13.12 6.87
CA ALA A 28 9.57 -11.73 6.44
C ALA A 28 8.54 -11.63 5.32
N GLY A 29 7.95 -10.45 5.15
CA GLY A 29 6.99 -10.23 4.08
C GLY A 29 6.65 -8.76 3.91
N ALA A 30 6.11 -8.43 2.75
CA ALA A 30 5.60 -7.10 2.44
C ALA A 30 4.30 -7.21 1.65
N ARG A 31 3.33 -6.37 1.99
CA ARG A 31 2.04 -6.31 1.30
C ARG A 31 1.57 -4.86 1.24
N ALA A 32 1.03 -4.45 0.10
CA ALA A 32 0.30 -3.19 0.00
C ALA A 32 -1.02 -3.30 0.79
N ILE A 33 -1.39 -2.23 1.49
CA ILE A 33 -2.68 -2.11 2.18
C ILE A 33 -3.50 -1.00 1.52
N ILE A 34 -4.82 -1.18 1.52
CA ILE A 34 -5.73 -0.20 0.94
C ILE A 34 -5.94 0.92 1.94
N GLU A 35 -5.71 2.16 1.52
CA GLU A 35 -5.91 3.34 2.37
C GLU A 35 -6.94 4.36 1.87
N GLY A 36 -7.55 4.13 0.71
CA GLY A 36 -8.53 5.04 0.13
C GLY A 36 -9.87 5.11 0.87
N GLY A 37 -10.29 4.00 1.50
CA GLY A 37 -11.51 3.93 2.30
C GLY A 37 -12.79 4.31 1.54
N TYR A 38 -13.75 4.91 2.25
CA TYR A 38 -15.10 5.20 1.74
C TYR A 38 -15.11 5.97 0.42
N GLN A 39 -14.21 6.94 0.24
CA GLN A 39 -14.18 7.82 -0.93
C GLN A 39 -13.62 7.16 -2.19
N SER A 40 -12.87 6.07 -2.02
CA SER A 40 -12.24 5.34 -3.12
C SER A 40 -13.00 4.07 -3.50
N LEU A 41 -14.21 3.86 -2.94
CA LEU A 41 -15.01 2.68 -3.25
C LEU A 41 -15.51 2.74 -4.71
N PRO A 42 -15.11 1.79 -5.58
CA PRO A 42 -15.59 1.75 -6.95
C PRO A 42 -17.05 1.27 -6.99
N LYS A 43 -17.59 1.15 -8.20
CA LYS A 43 -18.76 0.28 -8.40
C LYS A 43 -18.32 -1.16 -8.12
N VAL A 44 -19.00 -1.84 -7.19
CA VAL A 44 -18.57 -3.17 -6.71
C VAL A 44 -19.27 -4.34 -7.42
N GLU A 45 -20.02 -4.09 -8.50
CA GLU A 45 -20.73 -5.12 -9.25
C GLU A 45 -20.57 -4.95 -10.77
N MET A 46 -20.59 -6.06 -11.49
CA MET A 46 -20.63 -6.14 -12.95
C MET A 46 -21.31 -7.45 -13.39
N PRO A 47 -21.68 -7.63 -14.68
CA PRO A 47 -22.25 -8.89 -15.15
C PRO A 47 -21.35 -10.08 -14.81
N GLY A 48 -21.86 -10.99 -13.97
CA GLY A 48 -21.14 -12.20 -13.55
C GLY A 48 -20.09 -12.01 -12.46
N ALA A 49 -19.90 -10.80 -11.90
CA ALA A 49 -18.92 -10.60 -10.83
C ALA A 49 -19.32 -9.56 -9.77
N MET A 50 -18.83 -9.78 -8.55
CA MET A 50 -18.96 -8.90 -7.40
C MET A 50 -17.58 -8.69 -6.76
N LEU A 51 -17.28 -7.47 -6.35
CA LEU A 51 -16.08 -7.13 -5.58
C LEU A 51 -16.41 -7.16 -4.08
N ILE A 52 -15.57 -7.84 -3.31
CA ILE A 52 -15.66 -7.96 -1.85
C ILE A 52 -14.29 -7.72 -1.21
N GLY A 53 -14.26 -7.55 0.11
CA GLY A 53 -13.04 -7.38 0.90
C GLY A 53 -12.12 -6.26 0.42
N ASP A 54 -10.81 -6.51 0.48
CA ASP A 54 -9.79 -5.52 0.13
C ASP A 54 -9.79 -5.21 -1.38
N SER A 55 -10.28 -6.11 -2.24
CA SER A 55 -10.50 -5.82 -3.67
C SER A 55 -11.55 -4.72 -3.88
N ALA A 56 -12.59 -4.70 -3.05
CA ALA A 56 -13.54 -3.58 -3.00
C ALA A 56 -12.99 -2.36 -2.22
N GLY A 57 -11.91 -2.52 -1.45
CA GLY A 57 -11.27 -1.46 -0.69
C GLY A 57 -11.85 -1.22 0.71
N LEU A 58 -12.27 -2.29 1.39
CA LEU A 58 -13.08 -2.21 2.63
C LEU A 58 -12.27 -2.09 3.93
N VAL A 59 -11.06 -1.52 3.89
CA VAL A 59 -10.16 -1.41 5.04
C VAL A 59 -10.49 -0.19 5.92
N ASN A 60 -10.62 -0.41 7.23
CA ASN A 60 -10.64 0.67 8.22
C ASN A 60 -9.20 1.06 8.58
N VAL A 61 -8.65 2.03 7.85
CA VAL A 61 -7.24 2.45 7.95
C VAL A 61 -6.86 2.94 9.35
N PRO A 62 -7.63 3.82 10.02
CA PRO A 62 -7.25 4.31 11.35
C PRO A 62 -7.17 3.21 12.41
N LYS A 63 -7.90 2.11 12.24
CA LYS A 63 -7.81 0.94 13.11
C LYS A 63 -6.81 -0.10 12.63
N ILE A 64 -6.32 0.02 11.39
CA ILE A 64 -5.53 -1.00 10.68
C ILE A 64 -6.29 -2.35 10.66
N LYS A 65 -7.59 -2.30 10.32
CA LYS A 65 -8.48 -3.48 10.32
C LYS A 65 -9.29 -3.59 9.03
N GLY A 66 -9.00 -4.63 8.24
CA GLY A 66 -9.77 -5.01 7.04
C GLY A 66 -10.48 -6.35 7.17
N THR A 67 -9.93 -7.29 7.95
CA THR A 67 -10.39 -8.70 8.00
C THR A 67 -11.87 -8.85 8.33
N HIS A 68 -12.37 -8.12 9.33
CA HIS A 68 -13.79 -8.21 9.72
C HIS A 68 -14.72 -7.64 8.66
N GLN A 69 -14.30 -6.61 7.94
CA GLN A 69 -15.07 -6.03 6.83
C GLN A 69 -15.05 -6.95 5.62
N ALA A 70 -13.91 -7.57 5.33
CA ALA A 70 -13.78 -8.56 4.27
C ALA A 70 -14.71 -9.76 4.52
N MET A 71 -14.67 -10.35 5.71
CA MET A 71 -15.57 -11.44 6.08
C MET A 71 -17.05 -11.03 5.97
N ARG A 72 -17.43 -9.89 6.54
CA ARG A 72 -18.81 -9.38 6.46
C ARG A 72 -19.26 -9.16 5.01
N SER A 73 -18.41 -8.58 4.17
CA SER A 73 -18.74 -8.37 2.76
C SER A 73 -18.90 -9.68 2.00
N GLY A 74 -18.10 -10.70 2.31
CA GLY A 74 -18.24 -12.04 1.73
C GLY A 74 -19.55 -12.72 2.13
N MET A 75 -19.92 -12.65 3.41
CA MET A 75 -21.20 -13.18 3.90
C MET A 75 -22.38 -12.47 3.24
N LEU A 76 -22.37 -11.14 3.19
CA LEU A 76 -23.43 -10.36 2.55
C LEU A 76 -23.56 -10.64 1.05
N ALA A 77 -22.43 -10.84 0.35
CA ALA A 77 -22.42 -11.19 -1.07
C ALA A 77 -22.96 -12.61 -1.30
N ALA A 78 -22.65 -13.55 -0.41
CA ALA A 78 -23.20 -14.90 -0.45
C ALA A 78 -24.72 -14.91 -0.22
N GLU A 79 -25.22 -14.15 0.75
CA GLU A 79 -26.67 -13.96 0.96
C GLU A 79 -27.32 -13.34 -0.28
N HIS A 80 -26.72 -12.30 -0.84
CA HIS A 80 -27.21 -11.63 -2.05
C HIS A 80 -27.39 -12.60 -3.22
N ILE A 81 -26.37 -13.40 -3.51
CA ILE A 81 -26.41 -14.33 -4.63
C ILE A 81 -27.39 -15.49 -4.36
N ALA A 82 -27.48 -15.97 -3.12
CA ALA A 82 -28.42 -17.02 -2.73
C ALA A 82 -29.88 -16.56 -2.87
N GLU A 83 -30.18 -15.31 -2.53
CA GLU A 83 -31.53 -14.74 -2.61
C GLU A 83 -31.95 -14.40 -4.04
N THR A 84 -31.04 -13.81 -4.82
CA THR A 84 -31.40 -13.17 -6.10
C THR A 84 -30.96 -13.97 -7.33
N GLY A 85 -29.99 -14.88 -7.17
CA GLY A 85 -29.33 -15.58 -8.27
C GLY A 85 -28.54 -14.65 -9.21
N LYS A 86 -28.32 -13.38 -8.86
CA LYS A 86 -27.71 -12.36 -9.74
C LYS A 86 -26.72 -11.47 -8.99
N CYS A 87 -25.70 -10.97 -9.70
CA CYS A 87 -24.76 -9.99 -9.12
C CYS A 87 -25.35 -8.58 -9.02
N ALA A 88 -26.33 -8.24 -9.86
CA ALA A 88 -26.95 -6.91 -9.87
C ALA A 88 -27.64 -6.60 -8.54
N GLY A 89 -27.47 -5.37 -8.05
CA GLY A 89 -27.99 -4.90 -6.76
C GLY A 89 -27.02 -5.10 -5.58
N TRP A 90 -25.90 -5.79 -5.78
CA TRP A 90 -24.84 -5.95 -4.79
C TRP A 90 -24.25 -4.61 -4.35
N ASP A 91 -23.99 -3.67 -5.28
CA ASP A 91 -23.43 -2.36 -4.92
C ASP A 91 -24.35 -1.59 -3.96
N ALA A 92 -25.66 -1.61 -4.22
CA ALA A 92 -26.65 -1.02 -3.33
C ALA A 92 -26.70 -1.74 -1.96
N LYS A 93 -26.70 -3.09 -1.95
CA LYS A 93 -26.73 -3.90 -0.71
C LYS A 93 -25.48 -3.64 0.15
N LEU A 94 -24.29 -3.61 -0.45
CA LEU A 94 -23.05 -3.28 0.26
C LEU A 94 -23.08 -1.85 0.80
N ARG A 95 -23.52 -0.86 0.01
CA ARG A 95 -23.58 0.55 0.45
C ARG A 95 -24.57 0.78 1.59
N ALA A 96 -25.64 -0.01 1.68
CA ALA A 96 -26.61 0.04 2.78
C ALA A 96 -26.13 -0.70 4.06
N SER A 97 -25.06 -1.49 3.97
CA SER A 97 -24.62 -2.38 5.04
C SER A 97 -23.91 -1.68 6.20
N VAL A 98 -23.73 -2.43 7.29
CA VAL A 98 -22.89 -2.02 8.44
C VAL A 98 -21.42 -1.81 8.07
N VAL A 99 -20.94 -2.51 7.03
CA VAL A 99 -19.57 -2.34 6.52
C VAL A 99 -19.39 -0.90 6.06
N MET A 100 -20.32 -0.40 5.26
CA MET A 100 -20.27 0.95 4.72
C MET A 100 -20.49 2.02 5.78
N LYS A 101 -21.37 1.76 6.77
CA LYS A 101 -21.55 2.64 7.93
C LYS A 101 -20.24 2.85 8.71
N GLU A 102 -19.48 1.77 8.94
CA GLU A 102 -18.18 1.86 9.61
C GLU A 102 -17.15 2.64 8.79
N LEU A 103 -17.03 2.39 7.48
CA LEU A 103 -16.10 3.14 6.62
C LEU A 103 -16.46 4.63 6.54
N ARG A 104 -17.76 4.95 6.43
CA ARG A 104 -18.24 6.33 6.40
C ARG A 104 -17.87 7.09 7.67
N LYS A 105 -17.89 6.44 8.84
CA LYS A 105 -17.52 7.04 10.14
C LYS A 105 -16.04 7.46 10.22
N VAL A 106 -15.15 6.81 9.46
CA VAL A 106 -13.70 7.09 9.50
C VAL A 106 -13.17 7.77 8.23
N ARG A 107 -14.06 8.09 7.28
CA ARG A 107 -13.72 8.52 5.92
C ARG A 107 -12.74 9.68 5.84
N ASN A 108 -12.82 10.64 6.77
CA ASN A 108 -12.00 11.85 6.72
C ASN A 108 -10.66 11.74 7.46
N ILE A 109 -10.40 10.66 8.20
CA ILE A 109 -9.19 10.56 9.03
C ILE A 109 -7.94 10.49 8.15
N ARG A 110 -7.81 9.47 7.28
CA ARG A 110 -6.63 9.28 6.43
C ARG A 110 -6.37 10.46 5.47
N PRO A 111 -7.38 11.00 4.75
CA PRO A 111 -7.17 12.15 3.85
C PRO A 111 -6.74 13.43 4.59
N GLY A 112 -7.05 13.57 5.87
CA GLY A 112 -6.57 14.70 6.68
C GLY A 112 -5.04 14.80 6.68
N PHE A 113 -4.34 13.66 6.69
CA PHE A 113 -2.87 13.62 6.68
C PHE A 113 -2.25 14.03 5.34
N ASN A 114 -3.04 14.18 4.27
CA ASN A 114 -2.55 14.76 3.02
C ASN A 114 -2.17 16.25 3.18
N LYS A 115 -2.65 16.90 4.25
CA LYS A 115 -2.30 18.28 4.63
C LYS A 115 -1.20 18.36 5.70
N GLY A 116 -0.48 17.26 5.92
CA GLY A 116 0.61 17.17 6.89
C GLY A 116 0.19 16.60 8.25
N LEU A 117 1.19 16.29 9.08
CA LEU A 117 1.02 15.56 10.34
C LEU A 117 0.09 16.29 11.32
N TRP A 118 0.35 17.57 11.60
CA TRP A 118 -0.39 18.33 12.62
C TRP A 118 -1.85 18.55 12.26
N PHE A 119 -2.13 18.94 11.02
CA PHE A 119 -3.51 19.04 10.53
C PHE A 119 -4.19 17.67 10.54
N GLY A 120 -3.48 16.62 10.10
CA GLY A 120 -3.97 15.25 10.13
C GLY A 120 -4.38 14.79 11.53
N LEU A 121 -3.56 15.05 12.54
CA LEU A 121 -3.85 14.73 13.94
C LEU A 121 -5.05 15.53 14.49
N ALA A 122 -5.10 16.84 14.24
CA ALA A 122 -6.22 17.67 14.68
C ALA A 122 -7.55 17.22 14.03
N ASN A 123 -7.54 16.97 12.72
CA ASN A 123 -8.69 16.45 11.99
C ASN A 123 -9.07 15.04 12.47
N ALA A 124 -8.10 14.15 12.74
CA ALA A 124 -8.36 12.83 13.29
C ALA A 124 -9.03 12.89 14.67
N GLY A 125 -8.58 13.80 15.53
CA GLY A 125 -9.21 14.08 16.82
C GLY A 125 -10.66 14.55 16.66
N TRP A 126 -10.90 15.51 15.76
CA TRP A 126 -12.24 16.01 15.43
C TRP A 126 -13.17 14.92 14.91
N GLU A 127 -12.74 14.15 13.90
CA GLU A 127 -13.54 13.07 13.30
C GLU A 127 -13.82 11.94 14.30
N THR A 128 -12.89 11.68 15.22
CA THR A 128 -13.10 10.72 16.30
C THR A 128 -14.12 11.23 17.31
N ALA A 129 -14.00 12.48 17.77
CA ALA A 129 -14.90 13.11 18.73
C ALA A 129 -16.33 13.25 18.19
N THR A 130 -16.47 13.62 16.92
CA THR A 130 -17.77 13.75 16.24
C THR A 130 -18.29 12.44 15.69
N ALA A 131 -17.57 11.32 15.88
CA ALA A 131 -17.92 10.03 15.30
C ALA A 131 -18.17 10.07 13.77
N GLY A 132 -17.40 10.89 13.05
CA GLY A 132 -17.49 11.04 11.60
C GLY A 132 -18.72 11.82 11.11
N LEU A 133 -19.39 12.56 11.98
CA LEU A 133 -20.59 13.34 11.65
C LEU A 133 -20.29 14.68 10.97
N SER A 134 -19.03 14.97 10.64
CA SER A 134 -18.66 16.12 9.83
C SER A 134 -19.53 16.24 8.57
N PRO A 135 -20.08 17.43 8.26
CA PRO A 135 -20.96 17.64 7.10
C PRO A 135 -20.22 17.62 5.76
N TRP A 136 -18.91 17.36 5.75
CA TRP A 136 -18.08 17.25 4.55
C TRP A 136 -17.44 15.87 4.40
N THR A 137 -16.90 15.63 3.21
CA THR A 137 -16.05 14.47 2.92
C THR A 137 -14.79 14.95 2.18
N LEU A 138 -13.62 14.68 2.75
CA LEU A 138 -12.33 15.01 2.15
C LEU A 138 -12.05 14.10 0.94
N LYS A 139 -11.26 14.60 -0.02
CA LYS A 139 -10.93 13.87 -1.26
C LYS A 139 -9.58 13.17 -1.17
N ASN A 140 -9.45 12.06 -1.88
CA ASN A 140 -8.19 11.38 -2.16
C ASN A 140 -7.60 11.86 -3.49
N HIS A 141 -6.34 11.49 -3.72
CA HIS A 141 -5.63 11.63 -4.98
C HIS A 141 -4.96 10.30 -5.31
N ALA A 142 -4.50 10.13 -6.55
CA ALA A 142 -3.79 8.93 -6.94
C ALA A 142 -2.33 8.97 -6.47
N ASP A 143 -1.85 7.91 -5.83
CA ASP A 143 -0.48 7.87 -5.27
C ASP A 143 0.60 8.04 -6.34
N HIS A 144 0.37 7.52 -7.55
CA HIS A 144 1.34 7.64 -8.64
C HIS A 144 1.57 9.10 -9.09
N SER A 145 0.64 10.02 -8.77
CA SER A 145 0.80 11.45 -9.05
C SER A 145 1.50 12.23 -7.93
N ALA A 146 1.80 11.60 -6.80
CA ALA A 146 2.36 12.27 -5.63
C ALA A 146 3.89 12.43 -5.68
N LEU A 147 4.58 11.74 -6.60
CA LEU A 147 6.02 11.88 -6.77
C LEU A 147 6.38 13.24 -7.35
N LYS A 148 7.32 13.92 -6.70
CA LYS A 148 7.94 15.15 -7.19
C LYS A 148 9.18 14.82 -8.00
N LYS A 149 9.51 15.67 -8.97
CA LYS A 149 10.74 15.53 -9.74
C LYS A 149 11.95 15.79 -8.85
N VAL A 150 13.07 15.14 -9.14
CA VAL A 150 14.32 15.32 -8.39
C VAL A 150 14.86 16.75 -8.48
N SER A 151 14.58 17.45 -9.59
CA SER A 151 14.91 18.88 -9.77
C SER A 151 14.14 19.81 -8.85
N ASP A 152 12.93 19.42 -8.46
CA ASP A 152 11.96 20.30 -7.79
C ASP A 152 11.80 19.95 -6.29
N TYR A 153 12.55 18.95 -5.83
CA TYR A 153 12.42 18.41 -4.49
C TYR A 153 13.76 17.99 -3.90
N GLU A 154 14.21 18.75 -2.90
CA GLU A 154 15.31 18.33 -2.06
C GLU A 154 14.85 17.23 -1.11
N SER A 155 15.50 16.07 -1.19
CA SER A 155 15.22 14.97 -0.27
C SER A 155 15.66 15.36 1.14
N PRO A 156 14.77 15.28 2.15
CA PRO A 156 15.13 15.63 3.51
C PRO A 156 16.25 14.72 4.00
N LYS A 157 17.23 15.29 4.71
CA LYS A 157 18.24 14.53 5.44
C LYS A 157 17.53 13.65 6.47
N ARG A 158 17.83 12.36 6.47
CA ARG A 158 17.11 11.36 7.26
C ARG A 158 17.84 10.93 8.54
N ASP A 159 19.07 11.40 8.73
CA ASP A 159 19.95 11.09 9.86
C ASP A 159 19.87 9.60 10.29
N TRP A 160 19.92 8.72 9.28
CA TRP A 160 19.86 7.28 9.49
C TRP A 160 21.04 6.82 10.34
N THR A 161 20.75 5.98 11.31
CA THR A 161 21.78 5.40 12.17
C THR A 161 22.34 4.14 11.52
N GLU A 162 23.52 3.75 11.99
CA GLU A 162 24.10 2.47 11.60
C GLU A 162 23.18 1.32 12.02
N ARG A 163 22.89 0.43 11.07
CA ARG A 163 22.03 -0.73 11.29
C ARG A 163 22.84 -1.89 11.82
N THR A 164 22.51 -2.35 13.03
CA THR A 164 23.19 -3.52 13.63
C THR A 164 22.35 -4.79 13.58
N LEU A 165 21.01 -4.65 13.65
CA LEU A 165 20.06 -5.77 13.65
C LEU A 165 19.88 -6.40 12.25
N PRO A 166 19.65 -7.72 12.16
CA PRO A 166 19.27 -8.37 10.91
C PRO A 166 17.82 -8.02 10.49
N PRO A 167 17.46 -8.19 9.20
CA PRO A 167 18.34 -8.45 8.08
C PRO A 167 19.05 -7.15 7.65
N ARG A 168 20.33 -7.25 7.30
CA ARG A 168 21.16 -6.07 6.96
C ARG A 168 20.93 -5.58 5.54
N ASP A 169 20.31 -6.36 4.68
CA ASP A 169 19.96 -5.95 3.32
C ASP A 169 18.62 -6.56 2.88
N ARG A 170 18.17 -6.12 1.70
CA ARG A 170 16.90 -6.57 1.11
C ARG A 170 16.94 -8.03 0.70
N LEU A 171 18.07 -8.53 0.20
CA LEU A 171 18.20 -9.92 -0.27
C LEU A 171 18.05 -10.90 0.89
N ALA A 172 18.70 -10.63 2.02
CA ALA A 172 18.52 -11.38 3.25
C ALA A 172 17.06 -11.35 3.74
N SER A 173 16.34 -10.24 3.56
CA SER A 173 14.90 -10.18 3.87
C SER A 173 14.04 -11.01 2.90
N VAL A 174 14.40 -11.08 1.63
CA VAL A 174 13.69 -11.89 0.63
C VAL A 174 13.87 -13.38 0.89
N TYR A 175 15.05 -13.80 1.35
CA TYR A 175 15.30 -15.17 1.80
C TYR A 175 14.26 -15.62 2.85
N PHE A 176 14.00 -14.79 3.87
CA PHE A 176 12.99 -15.09 4.89
C PHE A 176 11.54 -14.96 4.42
N ALA A 177 11.31 -14.41 3.22
CA ALA A 177 9.98 -14.43 2.60
C ALA A 177 9.67 -15.79 1.96
N ALA A 178 10.68 -16.64 1.74
CA ALA A 178 10.56 -17.95 1.11
C ALA A 178 9.73 -17.90 -0.19
N THR A 179 9.92 -16.83 -0.96
CA THR A 179 9.24 -16.62 -2.24
C THR A 179 10.07 -17.27 -3.35
N GLU A 180 9.43 -18.09 -4.16
CA GLU A 180 10.06 -18.77 -5.29
C GLU A 180 9.12 -18.77 -6.50
N HIS A 181 9.71 -18.79 -7.68
CA HIS A 181 9.04 -18.79 -8.97
C HIS A 181 9.85 -19.71 -9.90
N ASP A 182 9.17 -20.37 -10.84
CA ASP A 182 9.85 -21.04 -11.95
C ASP A 182 10.60 -20.00 -12.79
N GLU A 183 11.91 -20.17 -12.97
CA GLU A 183 12.79 -19.22 -13.67
C GLU A 183 12.50 -19.14 -15.17
N ASP A 184 11.93 -20.21 -15.76
CA ASP A 184 11.59 -20.27 -17.18
C ASP A 184 10.21 -19.68 -17.50
N GLN A 185 9.47 -19.24 -16.48
CA GLN A 185 8.16 -18.64 -16.70
C GLN A 185 8.27 -17.21 -17.24
N PRO A 186 7.27 -16.73 -18.01
CA PRO A 186 7.25 -15.34 -18.43
C PRO A 186 7.18 -14.38 -17.24
N VAL A 187 8.06 -13.37 -17.24
CA VAL A 187 8.06 -12.28 -16.24
C VAL A 187 6.65 -11.69 -16.07
N HIS A 188 6.09 -11.80 -14.87
CA HIS A 188 4.71 -11.37 -14.57
C HIS A 188 4.58 -9.84 -14.36
N LEU A 189 5.71 -9.14 -14.20
CA LEU A 189 5.76 -7.68 -14.11
C LEU A 189 6.00 -7.08 -15.49
N LYS A 190 4.92 -6.64 -16.14
CA LYS A 190 4.97 -6.07 -17.49
C LYS A 190 5.17 -4.57 -17.44
N VAL A 191 6.24 -4.08 -18.08
CA VAL A 191 6.47 -2.66 -18.35
C VAL A 191 6.19 -2.41 -19.82
N ALA A 192 5.17 -1.61 -20.13
CA ALA A 192 4.72 -1.39 -21.50
C ALA A 192 5.78 -0.75 -22.40
N ASP A 193 6.56 0.19 -21.86
CA ASP A 193 7.71 0.80 -22.53
C ASP A 193 8.88 0.89 -21.53
N THR A 194 9.88 0.05 -21.73
CA THR A 194 11.07 -0.01 -20.88
C THR A 194 12.03 1.16 -21.12
N ASN A 195 11.93 1.87 -22.25
CA ASN A 195 12.77 3.03 -22.53
C ASN A 195 12.52 4.18 -21.55
N VAL A 196 11.27 4.31 -21.07
CA VAL A 196 10.92 5.29 -20.02
C VAL A 196 11.75 5.08 -18.76
N CYS A 197 12.16 3.85 -18.45
CA CYS A 197 12.96 3.55 -17.26
C CYS A 197 14.39 4.11 -17.35
N ILE A 198 14.98 4.23 -18.54
CA ILE A 198 16.36 4.74 -18.69
C ILE A 198 16.41 6.19 -19.17
N THR A 199 15.27 6.75 -19.60
CA THR A 199 15.13 8.14 -20.01
C THR A 199 14.39 8.93 -18.94
N ARG A 200 13.11 9.24 -19.16
CA ARG A 200 12.30 10.13 -18.34
C ARG A 200 12.25 9.72 -16.86
N CYS A 201 12.10 8.44 -16.53
CA CYS A 201 11.99 8.01 -15.14
C CYS A 201 13.33 8.11 -14.40
N ALA A 202 14.44 7.86 -15.09
CA ALA A 202 15.78 8.05 -14.55
C ALA A 202 16.04 9.54 -14.30
N GLU A 203 15.76 10.39 -15.28
CA GLU A 203 16.00 11.84 -15.21
C GLU A 203 15.06 12.56 -14.24
N GLU A 204 13.75 12.34 -14.36
CA GLU A 204 12.77 13.08 -13.58
C GLU A 204 12.64 12.56 -12.14
N TYR A 205 12.81 11.25 -11.92
CA TYR A 205 12.45 10.61 -10.65
C TYR A 205 13.53 9.71 -10.06
N ASP A 206 14.67 9.54 -10.72
CA ASP A 206 15.77 8.67 -10.26
C ASP A 206 15.28 7.24 -9.95
N ASN A 207 14.54 6.64 -10.91
CA ASN A 207 14.07 5.25 -10.88
C ASN A 207 13.52 4.78 -9.52
N PRO A 208 12.39 5.33 -9.05
CA PRO A 208 11.86 5.03 -7.71
C PRO A 208 11.51 3.55 -7.50
N CYS A 209 11.30 2.77 -8.56
CA CYS A 209 11.03 1.33 -8.50
C CYS A 209 12.15 0.53 -7.83
N THR A 210 13.40 0.94 -8.01
CA THR A 210 14.59 0.34 -7.36
C THR A 210 14.60 0.54 -5.84
N ARG A 211 13.72 1.43 -5.33
CA ARG A 211 13.66 1.88 -3.94
C ARG A 211 12.36 1.50 -3.23
N PHE A 212 11.21 1.62 -3.90
CA PHE A 212 9.93 1.24 -3.32
C PHE A 212 9.69 -0.27 -3.34
N CYS A 213 10.33 -1.01 -4.26
CA CYS A 213 10.18 -2.45 -4.32
C CYS A 213 10.83 -3.09 -3.09
N PRO A 214 10.08 -3.82 -2.25
CA PRO A 214 10.61 -4.40 -1.03
C PRO A 214 11.56 -5.58 -1.31
N ALA A 215 11.47 -6.18 -2.49
CA ALA A 215 12.17 -7.40 -2.86
C ALA A 215 13.36 -7.19 -3.82
N GLY A 216 13.64 -5.95 -4.25
CA GLY A 216 14.77 -5.70 -5.16
C GLY A 216 14.56 -6.24 -6.59
N VAL A 217 13.31 -6.38 -7.02
CA VAL A 217 12.96 -6.94 -8.33
C VAL A 217 13.40 -6.06 -9.50
N TYR A 218 13.39 -4.73 -9.33
CA TYR A 218 13.76 -3.79 -10.39
C TYR A 218 15.18 -3.30 -10.19
N GLU A 219 16.01 -3.50 -11.22
CA GLU A 219 17.40 -3.06 -11.26
C GLU A 219 17.69 -2.35 -12.59
N ILE A 220 18.49 -1.29 -12.55
CA ILE A 220 19.02 -0.66 -13.76
C ILE A 220 20.43 -1.19 -13.94
N VAL A 221 20.63 -2.00 -14.95
CA VAL A 221 21.92 -2.61 -15.28
C VAL A 221 22.53 -1.89 -16.49
N GLU A 222 23.86 -1.88 -16.56
CA GLU A 222 24.62 -1.28 -17.66
C GLU A 222 25.51 -2.38 -18.25
N ASP A 223 25.31 -2.63 -19.55
CA ASP A 223 26.11 -3.58 -20.32
C ASP A 223 26.72 -2.87 -21.56
N GLU A 224 27.38 -3.63 -22.44
CA GLU A 224 28.00 -3.07 -23.65
C GLU A 224 27.00 -2.37 -24.59
N ALA A 225 25.71 -2.73 -24.52
CA ALA A 225 24.65 -2.11 -25.31
C ALA A 225 24.02 -0.88 -24.60
N GLY A 226 24.43 -0.60 -23.35
CA GLY A 226 24.02 0.56 -22.57
C GLY A 226 23.16 0.19 -21.35
N LYS A 227 22.47 1.19 -20.81
CA LYS A 227 21.60 1.02 -19.63
C LYS A 227 20.28 0.39 -20.03
N ARG A 228 19.78 -0.54 -19.22
CA ARG A 228 18.46 -1.15 -19.37
C ARG A 228 17.83 -1.51 -18.03
N LEU A 229 16.51 -1.67 -18.03
CA LEU A 229 15.78 -2.26 -16.90
C LEU A 229 15.96 -3.78 -16.91
N GLN A 230 16.37 -4.34 -15.79
CA GLN A 230 16.31 -5.76 -15.48
C GLN A 230 15.20 -6.00 -14.45
N ILE A 231 14.42 -7.06 -14.67
CA ILE A 231 13.33 -7.48 -13.79
C ILE A 231 13.66 -8.89 -13.29
N ASN A 232 13.95 -9.01 -12.00
CA ASN A 232 14.22 -10.26 -11.30
C ASN A 232 12.91 -10.80 -10.72
N ALA A 233 12.04 -11.37 -11.58
CA ALA A 233 10.68 -11.78 -11.25
C ALA A 233 10.59 -13.23 -10.79
#